data_AF-A0A6P3RXU6-F1
#
_entry.id   AF-A0A6P3RXU6-F1
#
_cell.length_a   1.000
_cell.length_b   1.000
_cell.length_c   1.000
_cell.angle_alpha   90.00
_cell.angle_beta   90.00
_cell.angle_gamma   90.00
#
_symmetry.space_group_name_H-M   'P 1'
#
loop_
_entity.id
_entity.type
_entity.pdbx_description
1 polymer ?
#
loop_
_entity_poly.entity_id
_entity_poly.type
_entity_poly.pdbx_seq_one_letter_code
_entity_poly.pdbx_strand_id
1 'polypeptide(L)'
;MGPVRLRMLFFILTVYGAWAGTPKEEDNDTERLPSKCEVCKLLSLELQEELSRTGRSREVLELGQVLDTGKRKRHVPYSVSETRLEEALENLCERILDYSVHAERKGSLRYAKCETMLEEFEDVVGDWYFHHQEQPLQHFLCESHVLPAAETACLQETWTGKEKITDGQQKTEGEEEQEEEVEEEEEQEMPNTSDYPKHNPEDL
;
A
#
# COMPACT_ATOMS: atom_id res chain seq x y z
N MET A 1 -26.46 -36.81 67.96
CA MET A 1 -26.37 -36.17 66.62
C MET A 1 -24.94 -35.67 66.45
N GLY A 2 -24.12 -36.46 65.76
CA GLY A 2 -22.66 -36.38 65.82
C GLY A 2 -21.98 -35.44 64.80
N PRO A 3 -20.63 -35.36 64.85
CA PRO A 3 -19.74 -34.46 64.09
C PRO A 3 -19.75 -34.65 62.55
N VAL A 4 -20.69 -35.45 62.04
CA VAL A 4 -20.82 -35.81 60.62
C VAL A 4 -21.39 -34.64 59.80
N ARG A 5 -22.24 -33.79 60.39
CA ARG A 5 -22.81 -32.62 59.69
C ARG A 5 -21.80 -31.50 59.47
N LEU A 6 -20.82 -31.35 60.37
CA LEU A 6 -19.74 -30.38 60.20
C LEU A 6 -18.76 -30.83 59.10
N ARG A 7 -18.48 -32.13 59.01
CA ARG A 7 -17.69 -32.71 57.90
C ARG A 7 -18.38 -32.58 56.53
N MET A 8 -19.70 -32.73 56.48
CA MET A 8 -20.47 -32.57 55.23
C MET A 8 -20.46 -31.11 54.73
N LEU A 9 -20.47 -30.13 55.64
CA LEU A 9 -20.37 -28.70 55.30
C LEU A 9 -18.96 -28.31 54.81
N PHE A 10 -17.91 -28.90 55.38
CA PHE A 10 -16.54 -28.71 54.88
C PHE A 10 -16.33 -29.32 53.48
N PHE A 11 -16.91 -30.49 53.20
CA PHE A 11 -16.84 -31.10 51.86
C PHE A 11 -17.56 -30.25 50.79
N ILE A 12 -18.66 -29.59 51.14
CA ILE A 12 -19.36 -28.66 50.23
C ILE A 12 -18.52 -27.40 50.00
N LEU A 13 -17.87 -26.82 51.02
CA LEU A 13 -16.97 -25.67 50.84
C LEU A 13 -15.73 -26.01 49.98
N THR A 14 -15.17 -27.23 50.09
CA THR A 14 -14.05 -27.65 49.23
C THR A 14 -14.46 -27.96 47.79
N VAL A 15 -15.70 -28.40 47.55
CA VAL A 15 -16.21 -28.66 46.19
C VAL A 15 -16.62 -27.36 45.49
N TYR A 16 -17.13 -26.37 46.23
CA TYR A 16 -17.46 -25.04 45.67
C TYR A 16 -16.23 -24.14 45.46
N GLY A 17 -15.11 -24.39 46.13
CA GLY A 17 -13.88 -23.59 46.01
C GLY A 17 -13.07 -23.80 44.73
N ALA A 18 -13.39 -24.81 43.91
CA ALA A 18 -12.65 -25.13 42.67
C ALA A 18 -13.24 -24.48 41.40
N TRP A 19 -14.29 -23.66 41.52
CA TRP A 19 -14.81 -22.81 40.42
C TRP A 19 -14.36 -21.35 40.56
N ALA A 20 -13.10 -21.13 40.98
CA ALA A 20 -12.44 -19.86 40.70
C ALA A 20 -11.79 -19.99 39.32
N GLY A 21 -12.59 -19.81 38.27
CA GLY A 21 -12.08 -19.62 36.93
C GLY A 21 -11.09 -18.47 36.95
N THR A 22 -9.85 -18.76 36.58
CA THR A 22 -8.85 -17.74 36.23
C THR A 22 -9.50 -16.78 35.23
N PRO A 23 -9.49 -15.45 35.44
CA PRO A 23 -9.81 -14.54 34.36
C PRO A 23 -8.84 -14.87 33.22
N LYS A 24 -9.37 -15.22 32.06
CA LYS A 24 -8.58 -15.17 30.83
C LYS A 24 -8.14 -13.71 30.72
N GLU A 25 -6.86 -13.44 30.92
CA GLU A 25 -6.23 -12.32 30.23
C GLU A 25 -6.45 -12.62 28.74
N GLU A 26 -7.46 -11.96 28.17
CA GLU A 26 -7.47 -11.70 26.74
C GLU A 26 -6.28 -10.76 26.51
N ASP A 27 -5.13 -11.32 26.16
CA ASP A 27 -4.06 -10.59 25.49
C ASP A 27 -4.67 -10.00 24.22
N ASN A 28 -5.15 -8.76 24.35
CA ASN A 28 -5.66 -7.91 23.30
C ASN A 28 -4.47 -7.30 22.55
N ASP A 29 -3.58 -8.15 22.04
CA ASP A 29 -2.75 -7.77 20.91
C ASP A 29 -3.57 -8.05 19.64
N THR A 30 -4.73 -7.37 19.55
CA THR A 30 -5.53 -7.33 18.34
C THR A 30 -4.73 -6.49 17.36
N GLU A 31 -4.10 -7.17 16.40
CA GLU A 31 -3.48 -6.58 15.22
C GLU A 31 -4.35 -5.40 14.74
N ARG A 32 -3.86 -4.17 14.88
CA ARG A 32 -4.67 -2.96 14.63
C ARG A 32 -4.90 -2.85 13.13
N LEU A 33 -5.97 -3.44 12.64
CA LEU A 33 -6.38 -3.30 11.25
C LEU A 33 -6.78 -1.84 10.96
N PRO A 34 -6.36 -1.26 9.82
CA PRO A 34 -6.72 0.10 9.45
C PRO A 34 -8.23 0.23 9.29
N SER A 35 -8.85 1.18 9.97
CA SER A 35 -10.30 1.42 9.88
C SER A 35 -10.68 2.01 8.51
N LYS A 36 -11.95 1.86 8.11
CA LYS A 36 -12.46 2.53 6.89
C LYS A 36 -12.26 4.03 6.95
N CYS A 37 -12.40 4.63 8.13
CA CYS A 37 -12.18 6.06 8.34
C CYS A 37 -10.72 6.45 8.09
N GLU A 38 -9.75 5.72 8.64
CA GLU A 38 -8.32 6.02 8.43
C GLU A 38 -7.92 5.87 6.95
N VAL A 39 -8.40 4.82 6.29
CA VAL A 39 -8.12 4.60 4.86
C VAL A 39 -8.74 5.73 4.02
N CYS A 40 -10.01 6.08 4.24
CA CYS A 40 -10.66 7.15 3.48
C CYS A 40 -9.99 8.50 3.70
N LYS A 41 -9.62 8.80 4.94
CA LYS A 41 -8.88 10.02 5.26
C LYS A 41 -7.57 10.09 4.52
N LEU A 42 -6.79 9.01 4.51
CA LEU A 42 -5.48 9.01 3.88
C LEU A 42 -5.60 9.06 2.35
N LEU A 43 -6.52 8.29 1.79
CA LEU A 43 -6.87 8.30 0.37
C LEU A 43 -7.25 9.70 -0.11
N SER A 44 -8.18 10.34 0.59
CA SER A 44 -8.65 11.68 0.21
C SER A 44 -7.57 12.76 0.32
N LEU A 45 -6.72 12.69 1.36
CA LEU A 45 -5.59 13.59 1.51
C LEU A 45 -4.56 13.42 0.38
N GLU A 46 -4.18 12.17 0.09
CA GLU A 46 -3.16 11.88 -0.92
C GLU A 46 -3.64 12.14 -2.34
N LEU A 47 -4.91 11.87 -2.64
CA LEU A 47 -5.44 12.17 -3.96
C LEU A 47 -5.48 13.67 -4.20
N GLN A 48 -5.86 14.45 -3.19
CA GLN A 48 -5.82 15.90 -3.31
C GLN A 48 -4.40 16.46 -3.42
N GLU A 49 -3.43 15.91 -2.68
CA GLU A 49 -2.02 16.30 -2.81
C GLU A 49 -1.52 15.98 -4.22
N GLU A 50 -1.82 14.79 -4.76
CA GLU A 50 -1.42 14.38 -6.10
C GLU A 50 -2.04 15.26 -7.18
N LEU A 51 -3.35 15.50 -7.11
CA LEU A 51 -4.03 16.38 -8.04
C LEU A 51 -3.45 17.81 -7.94
N SER A 52 -3.19 18.33 -6.74
CA SER A 52 -2.58 19.66 -6.60
C SER A 52 -1.18 19.74 -7.24
N ARG A 53 -0.44 18.63 -7.23
CA ARG A 53 0.91 18.49 -7.81
C ARG A 53 0.84 18.44 -9.33
N THR A 54 0.02 17.53 -9.88
CA THR A 54 -0.12 17.31 -11.33
C THR A 54 -0.88 18.42 -12.04
N GLY A 55 -1.73 19.17 -11.33
CA GLY A 55 -2.51 20.27 -11.88
C GLY A 55 -1.67 21.47 -12.38
N ARG A 56 -0.38 21.50 -12.06
CA ARG A 56 0.57 22.52 -12.56
C ARG A 56 1.13 22.18 -13.94
N SER A 57 0.95 20.94 -14.41
CA SER A 57 1.39 20.52 -15.74
C SER A 57 0.68 21.32 -16.83
N ARG A 58 1.43 21.68 -17.87
CA ARG A 58 0.93 22.38 -19.07
C ARG A 58 0.78 21.42 -20.26
N GLU A 59 0.82 20.13 -19.99
CA GLU A 59 0.69 19.10 -21.00
C GLU A 59 -0.69 19.15 -21.67
N VAL A 60 -0.70 18.82 -22.96
CA VAL A 60 -1.89 18.80 -23.80
C VAL A 60 -1.95 17.47 -24.49
N LEU A 61 -3.03 16.73 -24.26
CA LEU A 61 -3.29 15.45 -24.87
C LEU A 61 -3.78 15.67 -26.30
N GLU A 62 -3.09 15.06 -27.28
CA GLU A 62 -3.52 15.03 -28.67
C GLU A 62 -4.43 13.81 -28.92
N LEU A 63 -5.73 14.05 -29.06
CA LEU A 63 -6.67 12.99 -29.41
C LEU A 63 -6.60 12.73 -30.93
N GLY A 64 -6.31 11.46 -31.28
CA GLY A 64 -6.12 10.94 -32.65
C GLY A 64 -7.39 10.89 -33.52
N GLN A 65 -7.20 10.73 -34.83
CA GLN A 65 -8.17 11.10 -35.89
C GLN A 65 -9.08 9.97 -36.40
N VAL A 66 -10.25 10.38 -36.87
CA VAL A 66 -11.28 9.64 -37.65
C VAL A 66 -10.72 9.05 -38.95
N LEU A 67 -10.97 7.76 -39.17
CA LEU A 67 -10.89 7.10 -40.47
C LEU A 67 -12.10 7.55 -41.32
N ASP A 68 -11.95 8.61 -42.13
CA ASP A 68 -12.72 8.95 -43.35
C ASP A 68 -12.84 10.46 -43.60
N THR A 69 -12.82 11.31 -42.56
CA THR A 69 -13.06 12.76 -42.71
C THR A 69 -11.85 13.56 -42.24
N GLY A 70 -10.93 13.87 -43.16
CA GLY A 70 -9.70 14.59 -42.85
C GLY A 70 -9.93 15.87 -42.01
N LYS A 71 -9.27 15.89 -40.84
CA LYS A 71 -9.16 16.98 -39.82
C LYS A 71 -10.26 17.03 -38.75
N ARG A 72 -9.90 16.69 -37.51
CA ARG A 72 -9.29 17.60 -36.51
C ARG A 72 -8.70 16.75 -35.36
N LYS A 73 -7.42 16.93 -35.05
CA LYS A 73 -6.88 16.54 -33.74
C LYS A 73 -7.53 17.43 -32.69
N ARG A 74 -8.18 16.84 -31.69
CA ARG A 74 -8.68 17.59 -30.54
C ARG A 74 -7.56 17.65 -29.51
N HIS A 75 -7.30 18.85 -29.00
CA HIS A 75 -6.33 19.08 -27.96
C HIS A 75 -7.09 19.28 -26.66
N VAL A 76 -6.83 18.44 -25.66
CA VAL A 76 -7.43 18.56 -24.33
C VAL A 76 -6.30 18.81 -23.33
N PRO A 77 -6.39 19.87 -22.50
CA PRO A 77 -5.40 20.07 -21.45
C PRO A 77 -5.40 18.89 -20.47
N TYR A 78 -4.23 18.37 -20.11
CA TYR A 78 -4.11 17.26 -19.17
C TYR A 78 -4.71 17.59 -17.79
N SER A 79 -4.62 18.86 -17.36
CA SER A 79 -5.17 19.31 -16.08
C SER A 79 -6.70 19.13 -15.94
N VAL A 80 -7.43 18.94 -17.04
CA VAL A 80 -8.89 18.75 -17.02
C VAL A 80 -9.31 17.41 -17.61
N SER A 81 -8.37 16.55 -18.01
CA SER A 81 -8.69 15.26 -18.59
C SER A 81 -9.03 14.23 -17.52
N GLU A 82 -9.80 13.23 -17.93
CA GLU A 82 -10.09 12.00 -17.19
C GLU A 82 -8.82 11.16 -17.00
N THR A 83 -7.97 11.08 -18.03
CA THR A 83 -6.67 10.40 -17.96
C THR A 83 -5.82 10.83 -16.76
N ARG A 84 -5.84 12.13 -16.40
CA ARG A 84 -5.12 12.62 -15.23
C ARG A 84 -5.68 12.05 -13.93
N LEU A 85 -7.00 11.88 -13.84
CA LEU A 85 -7.64 11.30 -12.68
C LEU A 85 -7.31 9.80 -12.57
N GLU A 86 -7.42 9.05 -13.68
CA GLU A 86 -7.08 7.63 -13.74
C GLU A 86 -5.62 7.39 -13.30
N GLU A 87 -4.66 8.11 -13.88
CA GLU A 87 -3.24 8.02 -13.49
C GLU A 87 -3.01 8.36 -11.99
N ALA A 88 -3.76 9.33 -11.47
CA ALA A 88 -3.66 9.71 -10.07
C ALA A 88 -4.19 8.63 -9.13
N LEU A 89 -5.28 7.96 -9.52
CA LEU A 89 -5.93 6.86 -8.78
C LEU A 89 -5.08 5.58 -8.79
N GLU A 90 -4.54 5.19 -9.94
CA GLU A 90 -3.69 4.00 -10.09
C GLU A 90 -2.47 4.03 -9.14
N ASN A 91 -1.85 5.20 -9.00
CA ASN A 91 -0.66 5.38 -8.18
C ASN A 91 -0.97 5.78 -6.73
N LEU A 92 -2.25 5.91 -6.36
CA LEU A 92 -2.66 6.46 -5.08
C LEU A 92 -2.36 5.51 -3.92
N CYS A 93 -2.83 4.27 -4.04
CA CYS A 93 -2.73 3.29 -2.97
C CYS A 93 -1.28 2.89 -2.68
N GLU A 94 -0.40 2.92 -3.69
CA GLU A 94 1.04 2.71 -3.49
C GLU A 94 1.66 3.80 -2.61
N ARG A 95 1.31 5.08 -2.83
CA ARG A 95 1.79 6.21 -2.01
C ARG A 95 1.28 6.17 -0.58
N ILE A 96 0.12 5.57 -0.34
CA ILE A 96 -0.45 5.39 1.01
C ILE A 96 0.47 4.54 1.91
N LEU A 97 1.31 3.68 1.30
CA LEU A 97 2.28 2.86 2.03
C LEU A 97 3.37 3.69 2.72
N ASP A 98 3.68 4.87 2.20
CA ASP A 98 4.72 5.76 2.73
C ASP A 98 4.39 6.30 4.12
N TYR A 99 3.11 6.27 4.50
CA TYR A 99 2.69 6.69 5.83
C TYR A 99 3.03 5.61 6.84
N SER A 100 3.77 5.94 7.88
CA SER A 100 3.99 5.05 9.02
C SER A 100 2.92 5.31 10.08
N VAL A 101 1.90 4.45 10.08
CA VAL A 101 1.12 4.21 11.31
C VAL A 101 1.98 3.27 12.15
N HIS A 102 2.35 3.64 13.37
CA HIS A 102 3.39 3.00 14.20
C HIS A 102 3.18 1.50 14.59
N ALA A 103 2.37 0.74 13.85
CA ALA A 103 2.06 -0.66 14.13
C ALA A 103 2.15 -1.64 12.93
N GLU A 104 2.45 -1.22 11.69
CA GLU A 104 2.28 -2.11 10.52
C GLU A 104 3.61 -2.71 9.98
N ARG A 105 3.61 -4.03 9.64
CA ARG A 105 4.72 -4.77 8.97
C ARG A 105 4.47 -4.90 7.45
N LYS A 106 5.51 -5.22 6.66
CA LYS A 106 5.44 -5.42 5.19
C LYS A 106 4.38 -6.47 4.82
N GLY A 107 3.36 -6.03 4.07
CA GLY A 107 2.10 -6.73 3.84
C GLY A 107 0.92 -5.83 4.23
N SER A 108 0.91 -4.60 3.70
CA SER A 108 0.06 -3.52 4.19
C SER A 108 -1.41 -3.82 3.91
N LEU A 109 -2.19 -4.04 4.97
CA LEU A 109 -3.64 -4.14 4.87
C LEU A 109 -4.25 -2.81 4.43
N ARG A 110 -3.51 -1.68 4.55
CA ARG A 110 -3.93 -0.39 4.02
C ARG A 110 -3.96 -0.35 2.50
N TYR A 111 -3.00 -0.98 1.82
CA TYR A 111 -3.01 -1.04 0.36
C TYR A 111 -4.26 -1.77 -0.14
N ALA A 112 -4.48 -2.99 0.35
CA ALA A 112 -5.66 -3.77 -0.04
C ALA A 112 -6.97 -3.05 0.26
N LYS A 113 -7.08 -2.36 1.40
CA LYS A 113 -8.29 -1.58 1.72
C LYS A 113 -8.45 -0.31 0.90
N CYS A 114 -7.34 0.30 0.47
CA CYS A 114 -7.37 1.42 -0.46
C CYS A 114 -7.89 0.97 -1.82
N GLU A 115 -7.35 -0.13 -2.36
CA GLU A 115 -7.81 -0.72 -3.62
C GLU A 115 -9.31 -1.02 -3.58
N THR A 116 -9.78 -1.75 -2.55
CA THR A 116 -11.22 -2.03 -2.39
C THR A 116 -12.05 -0.76 -2.27
N MET A 117 -11.53 0.29 -1.61
CA MET A 117 -12.24 1.56 -1.51
C MET A 117 -12.30 2.29 -2.84
N LEU A 118 -11.23 2.27 -3.64
CA LEU A 118 -11.25 2.86 -4.98
C LEU A 118 -12.19 2.10 -5.91
N GLU A 119 -12.15 0.76 -5.89
CA GLU A 119 -13.08 -0.08 -6.65
C GLU A 119 -14.55 0.24 -6.32
N GLU A 120 -14.87 0.52 -5.05
CA GLU A 120 -16.24 0.84 -4.62
C GLU A 120 -16.69 2.28 -4.94
N PHE A 121 -15.76 3.24 -4.95
CA PHE A 121 -16.08 4.67 -4.94
C PHE A 121 -15.48 5.48 -6.10
N GLU A 122 -14.87 4.84 -7.10
CA GLU A 122 -14.28 5.49 -8.27
C GLU A 122 -15.25 6.48 -8.95
N ASP A 123 -16.48 6.06 -9.22
CA ASP A 123 -17.52 6.91 -9.83
C ASP A 123 -17.79 8.19 -9.01
N VAL A 124 -17.80 8.06 -7.68
CA VAL A 124 -18.03 9.17 -6.75
C VAL A 124 -16.86 10.13 -6.76
N VAL A 125 -15.63 9.59 -6.82
CA VAL A 125 -14.41 10.41 -6.95
C VAL A 125 -14.37 11.11 -8.31
N GLY A 126 -14.80 10.44 -9.37
CA GLY A 126 -14.97 11.01 -10.70
C GLY A 126 -15.95 12.17 -10.70
N ASP A 127 -17.13 12.00 -10.11
CA ASP A 127 -18.12 13.07 -9.98
C ASP A 127 -17.57 14.27 -9.19
N TRP A 128 -16.87 14.01 -8.07
CA TRP A 128 -16.21 15.07 -7.33
C TRP A 128 -15.18 15.82 -8.18
N TYR A 129 -14.35 15.09 -8.93
CA TYR A 129 -13.31 15.68 -9.78
C TYR A 129 -13.90 16.52 -10.90
N PHE A 130 -15.00 16.13 -11.53
CA PHE A 130 -15.56 16.91 -12.64
C PHE A 130 -16.52 18.03 -12.20
N HIS A 131 -17.14 17.92 -11.03
CA HIS A 131 -18.26 18.80 -10.66
C HIS A 131 -18.13 19.48 -9.29
N HIS A 132 -17.25 19.02 -8.39
CA HIS A 132 -17.24 19.45 -6.98
C HIS A 132 -15.86 19.78 -6.41
N GLN A 133 -14.87 20.11 -7.25
CA GLN A 133 -13.51 20.46 -6.80
C GLN A 133 -13.44 21.70 -5.89
N GLU A 134 -14.52 22.50 -5.78
CA GLU A 134 -14.62 23.59 -4.81
C GLU A 134 -14.75 23.12 -3.36
N GLN A 135 -15.08 21.85 -3.14
CA GLN A 135 -15.21 21.23 -1.82
C GLN A 135 -14.03 20.28 -1.55
N PRO A 136 -13.56 20.16 -0.29
CA PRO A 136 -12.53 19.19 0.04
C PRO A 136 -13.05 17.76 -0.15
N LEU A 137 -12.30 16.94 -0.88
CA LEU A 137 -12.59 15.54 -1.17
C LEU A 137 -12.83 14.74 0.09
N GLN A 138 -12.08 15.01 1.18
CA GLN A 138 -12.27 14.33 2.45
C GLN A 138 -13.71 14.46 2.96
N HIS A 139 -14.30 15.65 2.89
CA HIS A 139 -15.68 15.86 3.32
C HIS A 139 -16.67 15.26 2.32
N PHE A 140 -16.45 15.46 1.01
CA PHE A 140 -17.34 14.93 -0.03
C PHE A 140 -17.38 13.40 0.02
N LEU A 141 -16.23 12.74 -0.12
CA LEU A 141 -16.14 11.28 -0.15
C LEU A 141 -16.35 10.65 1.24
N CYS A 142 -15.58 11.05 2.25
CA CYS A 142 -15.57 10.31 3.51
C CYS A 142 -16.82 10.55 4.35
N GLU A 143 -17.29 11.79 4.49
CA GLU A 143 -18.46 12.07 5.32
C GLU A 143 -19.78 11.75 4.62
N SER A 144 -19.85 11.91 3.29
CA SER A 144 -21.12 11.79 2.56
C SER A 144 -21.35 10.40 1.94
N HIS A 145 -20.29 9.65 1.64
CA HIS A 145 -20.40 8.38 0.91
C HIS A 145 -19.79 7.17 1.64
N VAL A 146 -18.63 7.33 2.29
CA VAL A 146 -17.89 6.18 2.87
C VAL A 146 -18.27 5.89 4.33
N LEU A 147 -18.38 6.92 5.18
CA LEU A 147 -18.49 6.75 6.63
C LEU A 147 -19.89 7.00 7.17
N PRO A 148 -20.37 6.18 8.11
CA PRO A 148 -21.54 6.53 8.91
C PRO A 148 -21.19 7.65 9.89
N ALA A 149 -22.19 8.43 10.32
CA ALA A 149 -22.00 9.59 11.20
C ALA A 149 -21.22 9.28 12.49
N ALA A 150 -21.36 8.07 13.03
CA ALA A 150 -20.69 7.62 14.25
C ALA A 150 -19.17 7.38 14.09
N GLU A 151 -18.66 7.24 12.86
CA GLU A 151 -17.26 6.89 12.58
C GLU A 151 -16.45 8.08 12.03
N THR A 152 -17.02 9.28 12.02
CA THR A 152 -16.36 10.50 11.50
C THR A 152 -15.28 11.07 12.43
N ALA A 153 -15.18 10.56 13.66
CA ALA A 153 -14.25 11.07 14.66
C ALA A 153 -12.78 11.06 14.19
N CYS A 154 -12.37 10.04 13.42
CA CYS A 154 -10.98 9.94 12.95
C CYS A 154 -10.60 11.06 11.97
N LEU A 155 -11.58 11.69 11.29
CA LEU A 155 -11.33 12.76 10.33
C LEU A 155 -10.73 13.99 11.02
N GLN A 156 -11.02 14.19 12.31
CA GLN A 156 -10.53 15.32 13.11
C GLN A 156 -9.15 15.05 13.76
N GLU A 157 -8.68 13.81 13.78
CA GLU A 157 -7.40 13.46 14.41
C GLU A 157 -6.22 13.92 13.56
N THR A 158 -5.36 14.81 14.04
CA THR A 158 -4.16 15.20 13.29
C THR A 158 -3.10 14.11 13.40
N TRP A 159 -2.94 13.31 12.35
CA TRP A 159 -1.82 12.37 12.26
C TRP A 159 -0.54 13.16 11.98
N THR A 160 0.40 13.19 12.94
CA THR A 160 1.67 13.94 12.80
C THR A 160 2.75 13.18 12.04
N GLY A 161 2.44 11.98 11.53
CA GLY A 161 3.32 11.14 10.72
C GLY A 161 3.52 11.68 9.31
N LYS A 162 4.22 12.82 9.22
CA LYS A 162 4.79 13.37 7.99
C LYS A 162 6.31 13.25 8.03
N GLU A 163 6.80 12.08 8.40
CA GLU A 163 8.14 11.66 8.00
C GLU A 163 7.91 10.71 6.82
N LYS A 164 7.83 11.29 5.62
CA LYS A 164 8.04 10.52 4.39
C LYS A 164 9.31 9.73 4.64
N ILE A 165 9.29 8.41 4.46
CA ILE A 165 10.52 7.65 4.42
C ILE A 165 11.24 8.16 3.17
N THR A 166 12.03 9.21 3.32
CA THR A 166 13.07 9.49 2.36
C THR A 166 13.99 8.29 2.51
N ASP A 167 13.98 7.40 1.53
CA ASP A 167 15.07 6.47 1.30
C ASP A 167 16.32 7.33 1.03
N GLY A 168 16.88 7.84 2.12
CA GLY A 168 18.19 8.41 2.18
C GLY A 168 19.12 7.25 1.95
N GLN A 169 19.51 7.06 0.68
CA GLN A 169 20.81 6.59 0.25
C GLN A 169 21.62 5.91 1.35
N GLN A 170 21.29 4.67 1.65
CA GLN A 170 22.27 3.73 2.14
C GLN A 170 22.82 3.05 0.90
N LYS A 171 23.87 3.65 0.33
CA LYS A 171 24.82 2.90 -0.48
C LYS A 171 25.33 1.78 0.43
N THR A 172 24.83 0.57 0.24
CA THR A 172 25.57 -0.63 0.63
C THR A 172 26.59 -0.86 -0.47
N GLU A 173 27.77 -0.27 -0.27
CA GLU A 173 29.02 -0.80 -0.81
C GLU A 173 29.09 -2.27 -0.33
N GLY A 174 28.84 -3.23 -1.23
CA GLY A 174 28.82 -4.65 -0.86
C GLY A 174 28.17 -5.62 -1.85
N GLU A 175 27.52 -5.16 -2.93
CA GLU A 175 26.93 -6.04 -3.95
C GLU A 175 27.58 -5.92 -5.34
N GLU A 176 28.54 -5.02 -5.56
CA GLU A 176 29.31 -4.97 -6.83
C GLU A 176 30.56 -5.87 -6.81
N GLU A 177 31.03 -6.35 -5.66
CA GLU A 177 32.21 -7.24 -5.58
C GLU A 177 31.87 -8.73 -5.77
N GLN A 178 30.60 -9.13 -5.70
CA GLN A 178 30.20 -10.55 -5.83
C GLN A 178 29.77 -10.96 -7.24
N GLU A 179 29.50 -10.01 -8.15
CA GLU A 179 29.21 -10.35 -9.55
C GLU A 179 30.49 -10.48 -10.40
N GLU A 180 31.58 -9.79 -10.06
CA GLU A 180 32.89 -9.96 -10.74
C GLU A 180 33.63 -11.25 -10.32
N GLU A 181 33.51 -11.70 -9.07
CA GLU A 181 34.19 -12.94 -8.61
C GLU A 181 33.57 -14.23 -9.18
N VAL A 182 32.28 -14.23 -9.53
CA VAL A 182 31.60 -15.41 -10.08
C VAL A 182 31.92 -15.61 -11.58
N GLU A 183 32.21 -14.54 -12.33
CA GLU A 183 32.63 -14.66 -13.74
C GLU A 183 34.09 -15.10 -13.90
N GLU A 184 34.99 -14.81 -12.95
CA GLU A 184 36.40 -15.23 -13.04
C GLU A 184 36.64 -16.71 -12.67
N GLU A 185 35.78 -17.34 -11.85
CA GLU A 185 35.93 -18.75 -11.47
C GLU A 185 35.44 -19.74 -12.55
N GLU A 186 34.51 -19.35 -13.45
CA GLU A 186 33.99 -20.25 -14.49
C GLU A 186 34.94 -20.40 -15.70
N GLU A 187 35.91 -19.49 -15.91
CA GLU A 187 36.91 -19.59 -16.99
C GLU A 187 38.14 -20.46 -16.66
N GLN A 188 38.33 -20.91 -15.40
CA GLN A 188 39.57 -21.57 -14.98
C GLN A 188 39.53 -23.10 -14.86
N GLU A 189 38.41 -23.77 -15.06
CA GLU A 189 38.36 -25.24 -15.04
C GLU A 189 38.19 -25.86 -16.44
N MET A 190 39.33 -26.36 -16.99
CA MET A 190 39.53 -27.49 -17.94
C MET A 190 40.18 -27.17 -19.32
N PRO A 191 40.98 -28.09 -19.91
CA PRO A 191 42.42 -28.22 -19.66
C PRO A 191 43.27 -28.08 -20.95
N ASN A 192 44.49 -27.58 -20.81
CA ASN A 192 45.45 -27.43 -21.90
C ASN A 192 46.14 -28.76 -22.25
N THR A 193 45.87 -29.31 -23.44
CA THR A 193 46.79 -30.22 -24.12
C THR A 193 47.36 -29.56 -25.35
N SER A 194 48.60 -29.08 -25.20
CA SER A 194 49.51 -28.68 -26.26
C SER A 194 49.77 -29.85 -27.21
N ASP A 195 49.38 -29.74 -28.48
CA ASP A 195 50.20 -30.21 -29.59
C ASP A 195 49.79 -29.51 -30.89
N TYR A 196 50.71 -28.71 -31.47
CA TYR A 196 50.61 -28.24 -32.85
C TYR A 196 51.72 -28.92 -33.66
N PRO A 197 51.36 -29.71 -34.69
CA PRO A 197 52.25 -29.92 -35.83
C PRO A 197 51.97 -28.92 -36.95
N LYS A 198 53.07 -28.49 -37.57
CA LYS A 198 53.25 -27.46 -38.58
C LYS A 198 52.67 -27.81 -39.97
N HIS A 199 52.41 -26.74 -40.74
CA HIS A 199 52.59 -26.57 -42.21
C HIS A 199 51.76 -27.47 -43.15
N ASN A 200 51.37 -27.11 -44.37
CA ASN A 200 51.58 -25.98 -45.29
C ASN A 200 50.42 -26.07 -46.33
N PRO A 201 50.09 -25.01 -47.09
CA PRO A 201 49.19 -25.11 -48.23
C PRO A 201 49.90 -25.72 -49.46
N GLU A 202 49.06 -26.22 -50.39
CA GLU A 202 49.36 -26.76 -51.74
C GLU A 202 49.64 -28.27 -51.82
N ASP A 203 48.64 -29.07 -52.21
CA ASP A 203 48.60 -29.86 -53.46
C ASP A 203 47.41 -30.85 -53.49
N LEU A 204 46.77 -30.94 -54.68
CA LEU A 204 45.68 -31.82 -55.18
C LEU A 204 44.21 -31.42 -54.93
#